data_AF-A0A355A391-F1
#
_entry.id   AF-A0A355A391-F1
#
_cell.length_a   1.000
_cell.length_b   1.000
_cell.length_c   1.000
_cell.angle_alpha   90.00
_cell.angle_beta   90.00
_cell.angle_gamma   90.00
#
_symmetry.space_group_name_H-M   'P 1'
#
loop_
_entity.id
_entity.type
_entity.pdbx_description
1 polymer ?
#
loop_
_entity_poly.entity_id
_entity_poly.type
_entity_poly.pdbx_seq_one_letter_code
_entity_poly.pdbx_strand_id
1 'polypeptide(L)'
;MTWLRMITRFIAVSLVILFIGYLLPGFSIIPFSTAVLGGFFIAGLGYLIETVALKKEALPYTHGVVGFTATTLGLIVFKVLLLTINISWLGLILTSLIIGLVDLIIPSSLK
;
A
#
# COMPACT_ATOMS: atom_id res chain seq x y z
N MET A 1 12.54 -11.34 -1.34
CA MET A 1 12.71 -10.02 -0.70
C MET A 1 13.58 -10.19 0.55
N THR A 2 14.60 -9.35 0.77
CA THR A 2 15.32 -9.29 2.07
C THR A 2 14.39 -8.69 3.13
N TRP A 3 14.43 -9.15 4.38
CA TRP A 3 13.56 -8.68 5.48
C TRP A 3 13.53 -7.15 5.62
N LEU A 4 14.66 -6.47 5.37
CA LEU A 4 14.79 -5.00 5.37
C LEU A 4 13.85 -4.30 4.37
N ARG A 5 13.56 -4.94 3.24
CA ARG A 5 12.74 -4.40 2.16
C ARG A 5 11.24 -4.43 2.50
N MET A 6 10.81 -5.48 3.19
CA MET A 6 9.43 -5.57 3.68
C MET A 6 9.17 -4.51 4.75
N ILE A 7 10.13 -4.29 5.64
CA ILE A 7 10.05 -3.27 6.71
C ILE A 7 10.02 -1.85 6.13
N THR A 8 10.89 -1.54 5.17
CA THR A 8 10.92 -0.20 4.53
C THR A 8 9.62 0.10 3.79
N ARG A 9 9.09 -0.86 3.02
CA ARG A 9 7.78 -0.73 2.36
C ARG A 9 6.66 -0.54 3.38
N PHE A 10 6.64 -1.36 4.43
CA PHE A 10 5.66 -1.24 5.50
C PHE A 10 5.66 0.17 6.12
N ILE A 11 6.83 0.68 6.50
CA ILE A 11 6.98 2.02 7.09
C ILE A 11 6.52 3.10 6.11
N ALA A 12 6.96 3.03 4.85
CA ALA A 12 6.60 4.00 3.82
C ALA A 12 5.08 4.03 3.60
N VAL A 13 4.45 2.87 3.43
CA VAL A 13 3.00 2.75 3.24
C VAL A 13 2.23 3.27 4.45
N SER A 14 2.64 2.91 5.67
CA SER A 14 1.98 3.40 6.90
C SER A 14 2.07 4.92 7.03
N LEU A 15 3.22 5.53 6.71
CA LEU A 15 3.36 6.99 6.70
C LEU A 15 2.48 7.61 5.62
N VAL A 16 2.48 7.06 4.41
CA VAL A 16 1.69 7.58 3.30
C VAL A 16 0.20 7.54 3.63
N ILE A 17 -0.32 6.46 4.22
CA ILE A 17 -1.73 6.39 4.64
C ILE A 17 -2.07 7.46 5.68
N LEU A 18 -1.19 7.69 6.65
CA LEU A 18 -1.39 8.75 7.64
C LEU A 18 -1.50 10.12 6.99
N PHE A 19 -0.61 10.44 6.06
CA PHE A 19 -0.63 11.71 5.34
C PHE A 19 -1.86 11.84 4.42
N ILE A 20 -2.19 10.77 3.71
CA ILE A 20 -3.31 10.75 2.77
C ILE A 20 -4.66 11.01 3.47
N GLY A 21 -4.83 10.55 4.71
CA GLY A 21 -6.03 10.83 5.49
C GLY A 21 -6.30 12.32 5.74
N TYR A 22 -5.29 13.18 5.59
CA TYR A 22 -5.45 14.64 5.67
C TYR A 22 -5.56 15.31 4.30
N LEU A 23 -5.04 14.68 3.25
CA LEU A 23 -4.93 15.27 1.90
C LEU A 23 -6.11 14.91 1.00
N LEU A 24 -6.68 13.70 1.14
CA LEU A 24 -7.70 13.19 0.24
C LEU A 24 -9.12 13.36 0.80
N PRO A 25 -10.02 14.00 0.04
CA PRO A 25 -11.44 14.01 0.40
C PRO A 25 -12.02 12.59 0.31
N GLY A 26 -12.76 12.18 1.35
CA GLY A 26 -13.37 10.85 1.42
C GLY A 26 -12.49 9.77 2.04
N PHE A 27 -11.32 10.12 2.58
CA PHE A 27 -10.55 9.26 3.49
C PHE A 27 -10.75 9.78 4.91
N SER A 28 -11.29 8.94 5.80
CA SER A 28 -11.43 9.33 7.21
C SER A 28 -10.06 9.43 7.87
N ILE A 29 -9.87 10.43 8.73
CA ILE A 29 -8.68 10.53 9.55
C ILE A 29 -8.65 9.31 10.48
N ILE A 30 -7.61 8.50 10.35
CA ILE A 30 -7.42 7.28 11.16
C ILE A 30 -6.32 7.49 12.19
N PRO A 31 -6.42 6.83 13.37
CA PRO A 31 -5.36 6.88 14.36
C PRO A 31 -4.11 6.14 13.87
N PHE A 32 -2.96 6.50 14.45
CA PHE A 32 -1.66 5.92 14.11
C PHE A 32 -1.65 4.38 14.11
N SER A 33 -2.22 3.76 15.15
CA SER A 33 -2.32 2.30 15.27
C SER A 33 -3.04 1.65 14.08
N THR A 34 -4.12 2.26 13.60
CA THR A 34 -4.88 1.80 12.45
C THR A 34 -4.08 1.95 11.16
N ALA A 35 -3.33 3.04 10.98
CA ALA A 35 -2.48 3.20 9.80
C ALA A 35 -1.29 2.22 9.77
N VAL A 36 -0.72 1.92 10.94
CA VAL A 36 0.29 0.88 11.10
C VAL A 36 -0.28 -0.48 10.70
N LEU A 37 -1.45 -0.85 11.22
CA LEU A 37 -2.13 -2.08 10.79
C LEU A 37 -2.44 -2.09 9.28
N GLY A 38 -2.91 -0.98 8.72
CA GLY A 38 -3.20 -0.86 7.29
C GLY A 38 -1.96 -1.12 6.43
N GLY A 39 -0.83 -0.50 6.80
CA GLY A 39 0.45 -0.75 6.15
C GLY A 39 0.90 -2.20 6.27
N PHE A 40 0.63 -2.87 7.40
CA PHE A 40 0.96 -4.29 7.59
C PHE A 40 0.19 -5.17 6.60
N PHE A 41 -1.12 -4.95 6.46
CA PHE A 41 -1.95 -5.68 5.51
C PHE A 41 -1.53 -5.43 4.06
N ILE A 42 -1.26 -4.17 3.70
CA ILE A 42 -0.86 -3.80 2.33
C ILE A 42 0.52 -4.35 1.99
N ALA A 43 1.50 -4.24 2.90
CA ALA A 43 2.83 -4.80 2.71
C ALA A 43 2.78 -6.34 2.63
N GLY A 44 1.96 -6.98 3.48
CA GLY A 44 1.74 -8.43 3.46
C GLY A 44 1.09 -8.92 2.17
N LEU A 45 0.04 -8.25 1.69
CA LEU A 45 -0.61 -8.58 0.42
C LEU A 45 0.29 -8.27 -0.78
N GLY A 46 1.05 -7.18 -0.72
CA GLY A 46 2.06 -6.86 -1.71
C GLY A 46 3.13 -7.94 -1.83
N TYR A 47 3.56 -8.53 -0.72
CA TYR A 47 4.46 -9.68 -0.73
C TYR A 47 3.80 -10.93 -1.37
N LEU A 48 2.54 -11.22 -1.05
CA LEU A 48 1.81 -12.35 -1.66
C LEU A 48 1.66 -12.18 -3.18
N ILE A 49 1.35 -10.97 -3.64
CA ILE A 49 1.22 -10.69 -5.07
C ILE A 49 2.58 -10.76 -5.77
N GLU A 50 3.65 -10.23 -5.17
CA GLU A 50 5.01 -10.35 -5.73
C GLU A 50 5.46 -11.82 -5.82
N THR A 51 5.21 -12.62 -4.79
CA THR A 51 5.61 -14.04 -4.81
C THR A 51 4.86 -14.87 -5.85
N VAL A 52 3.60 -14.53 -6.14
CA VAL A 52 2.78 -15.22 -7.14
C VAL A 52 3.01 -14.67 -8.56
N ALA A 53 3.12 -13.36 -8.72
CA ALA A 53 3.16 -12.68 -10.02
C ALA A 53 4.58 -12.46 -10.57
N LEU A 54 5.59 -12.31 -9.72
CA LEU A 54 6.95 -11.92 -10.11
C LEU A 54 7.93 -13.09 -9.95
N LYS A 55 7.86 -14.06 -10.87
CA LYS A 55 8.82 -15.18 -10.97
C LYS A 55 10.07 -14.86 -11.81
N LYS A 56 10.08 -13.79 -12.62
CA LYS A 56 11.23 -13.37 -13.44
C LYS A 56 11.26 -11.85 -13.60
N GLU A 57 12.48 -11.32 -13.62
CA GLU A 57 12.93 -9.95 -13.91
C GLU A 57 11.82 -8.96 -14.30
N ALA A 58 11.28 -8.25 -13.31
CA ALA A 58 10.37 -7.14 -13.58
C ALA A 58 11.12 -5.88 -13.98
N LEU A 59 10.61 -5.22 -15.02
CA LEU A 59 10.98 -3.85 -15.31
C LEU A 59 10.51 -2.93 -14.16
N PRO A 60 11.19 -1.78 -13.93
CA PRO A 60 10.81 -0.78 -12.93
C PRO A 60 9.32 -0.39 -12.98
N TYR A 61 8.74 -0.36 -14.17
CA TYR A 61 7.34 -0.05 -14.41
C TYR A 61 6.36 -1.07 -13.80
N THR A 62 6.74 -2.35 -13.73
CA THR A 62 5.91 -3.42 -13.18
C THR A 62 5.69 -3.24 -11.68
N HIS A 63 6.64 -2.62 -10.97
CA HIS A 63 6.53 -2.40 -9.52
C HIS A 63 5.44 -1.39 -9.16
N GLY A 64 5.24 -0.33 -9.94
CA GLY A 64 4.17 0.64 -9.70
C GLY A 64 2.78 0.02 -9.85
N VAL A 65 2.58 -0.81 -10.88
CA VAL A 65 1.31 -1.53 -11.12
C VAL A 65 1.04 -2.56 -10.05
N VAL A 66 2.06 -3.30 -9.61
CA VAL A 66 1.95 -4.28 -8.51
C VAL A 66 1.66 -3.57 -7.19
N GLY A 67 2.34 -2.46 -6.90
CA GLY A 67 2.10 -1.62 -5.73
C GLY A 67 0.67 -1.07 -5.71
N PHE A 68 0.20 -0.52 -6.84
CA PHE A 68 -1.17 -0.05 -7.01
C PHE A 68 -2.21 -1.15 -6.73
N THR A 69 -2.02 -2.32 -7.34
CA THR A 69 -2.97 -3.44 -7.24
C THR A 69 -2.98 -4.01 -5.81
N ALA A 70 -1.80 -4.23 -5.22
CA ALA A 70 -1.65 -4.71 -3.87
C ALA A 70 -2.28 -3.76 -2.85
N THR A 71 -2.08 -2.46 -3.04
CA THR A 71 -2.65 -1.44 -2.16
C THR A 71 -4.15 -1.34 -2.32
N THR A 72 -4.67 -1.40 -3.54
CA THR A 72 -6.11 -1.37 -3.80
C THR A 72 -6.80 -2.55 -3.10
N LEU A 73 -6.29 -3.77 -3.33
CA LEU A 73 -6.82 -4.97 -2.68
C LEU A 73 -6.65 -4.92 -1.16
N GLY A 74 -5.48 -4.48 -0.69
CA GLY A 74 -5.20 -4.37 0.73
C GLY A 74 -6.10 -3.39 1.45
N LEU A 75 -6.36 -2.22 0.89
CA LEU A 75 -7.29 -1.25 1.46
C LEU A 75 -8.73 -1.74 1.43
N ILE A 76 -9.15 -2.45 0.38
CA ILE A 76 -10.49 -3.06 0.32
C ILE A 76 -10.66 -4.08 1.43
N VAL A 77 -9.71 -5.02 1.55
CA VAL A 77 -9.73 -6.06 2.59
C VAL A 77 -9.69 -5.40 3.97
N PHE A 78 -8.80 -4.44 4.17
CA PHE A 78 -8.62 -3.73 5.43
C PHE A 78 -9.87 -2.95 5.85
N LYS A 79 -10.54 -2.27 4.91
CA LYS A 79 -11.81 -1.58 5.14
C LYS A 79 -12.90 -2.54 5.62
N VAL A 80 -13.00 -3.72 4.99
CA VAL A 80 -13.98 -4.76 5.39
C VAL A 80 -13.64 -5.32 6.77
N LEU A 81 -12.36 -5.54 7.07
CA LEU A 81 -11.92 -6.16 8.32
C LEU A 81 -12.06 -5.24 9.53
N LEU A 82 -11.72 -3.95 9.39
CA LEU A 82 -11.69 -3.04 10.54
C LEU A 82 -13.03 -2.38 10.86
N LEU A 83 -14.02 -2.40 9.95
CA LEU A 83 -15.39 -1.82 10.04
C LEU A 83 -15.52 -0.36 10.53
N THR A 84 -14.46 0.22 11.06
CA THR A 84 -14.39 1.50 11.77
C THR A 84 -13.86 2.60 10.84
N ILE A 85 -13.35 2.23 9.67
CA ILE A 85 -12.76 3.15 8.70
C ILE A 85 -13.74 3.37 7.56
N ASN A 86 -14.18 4.63 7.42
CA ASN A 86 -15.00 5.03 6.29
C ASN A 86 -14.12 5.61 5.19
N ILE A 87 -13.87 4.82 4.15
CA ILE A 87 -13.13 5.23 2.94
C ILE A 87 -14.08 5.15 1.76
N SER A 88 -14.24 6.25 1.02
CA SER A 88 -15.04 6.28 -0.21
C SER A 88 -14.34 5.50 -1.33
N TRP A 89 -15.10 5.08 -2.36
CA TRP A 89 -14.50 4.43 -3.53
C TRP A 89 -13.49 5.32 -4.26
N LEU A 90 -13.76 6.62 -4.32
CA LEU A 90 -12.83 7.63 -4.82
C LEU A 90 -11.56 7.70 -3.97
N GLY A 91 -11.71 7.73 -2.64
CA GLY A 91 -10.58 7.73 -1.70
C GLY A 91 -9.71 6.50 -1.86
N LEU A 92 -10.30 5.31 -2.05
CA LEU A 92 -9.56 4.07 -2.29
C LEU A 92 -8.69 4.14 -3.55
N ILE A 93 -9.27 4.57 -4.67
CA ILE A 93 -8.56 4.65 -5.96
C ILE A 93 -7.45 5.69 -5.90
N LEU A 94 -7.71 6.86 -5.34
CA LEU A 94 -6.70 7.92 -5.21
C LEU A 94 -5.58 7.51 -4.25
N THR A 95 -5.92 6.88 -3.13
CA THR A 95 -4.93 6.40 -2.15
C THR A 95 -4.05 5.32 -2.76
N SER A 96 -4.64 4.33 -3.44
CA SER A 96 -3.87 3.27 -4.07
C SER A 96 -3.01 3.77 -5.23
N LEU A 97 -3.48 4.79 -5.96
CA LEU A 97 -2.69 5.46 -7.00
C LEU A 97 -1.45 6.15 -6.42
N ILE A 98 -1.62 6.94 -5.35
CA ILE A 98 -0.50 7.63 -4.70
C ILE A 98 0.50 6.61 -4.17
N ILE A 99 0.04 5.57 -3.47
CA ILE A 99 0.94 4.54 -2.92
C ILE A 99 1.63 3.74 -4.04
N GLY A 100 0.93 3.41 -5.13
CA GLY A 100 1.53 2.76 -6.29
C GLY A 100 2.60 3.60 -6.97
N LEU A 101 2.42 4.92 -7.01
CA LEU A 101 3.45 5.87 -7.47
C LEU A 101 4.63 5.94 -6.50
N VAL A 102 4.38 5.94 -5.19
CA VAL A 102 5.44 5.90 -4.17
C VAL A 102 6.26 4.61 -4.28
N ASP A 103 5.62 3.45 -4.49
CA ASP A 103 6.29 2.16 -4.70
C ASP A 103 7.14 2.13 -5.99
N LEU A 104 6.86 3.00 -6.97
CA LEU A 104 7.66 3.18 -8.18
C LEU A 104 8.92 4.03 -7.93
N ILE A 105 8.82 5.06 -7.06
CA ILE A 105 9.90 5.99 -6.72
C ILE A 105 10.82 5.44 -5.63
N ILE A 106 10.26 4.69 -4.69
CA ILE A 106 10.99 3.90 -3.71
C ILE A 106 11.07 2.50 -4.30
N PRO A 107 11.96 2.23 -5.28
CA PRO A 107 12.03 0.93 -5.88
C PRO A 107 12.27 -0.04 -4.74
N SER A 108 11.31 -0.95 -4.56
CA SER A 108 11.53 -2.10 -3.68
C SER A 108 12.80 -2.82 -4.12
N SER A 109 13.22 -2.70 -5.39
CA SER A 109 14.55 -3.04 -5.89
C SER A 109 15.59 -1.90 -5.79
N LEU A 110 16.10 -1.58 -4.59
CA LEU A 110 17.52 -1.20 -4.52
C LEU A 110 18.33 -2.48 -4.73
N LYS A 111 19.06 -2.50 -5.84
CA LYS A 111 19.90 -3.62 -6.29
C LYS A 111 21.10 -3.77 -5.36
#